data_AF-A0A2T4TQJ4-F1
#
_entry.id   AF-A0A2T4TQJ4-F1
#
_cell.length_a   1.000
_cell.length_b   1.000
_cell.length_c   1.000
_cell.angle_alpha   90.00
_cell.angle_beta   90.00
_cell.angle_gamma   90.00
#
_symmetry.space_group_name_H-M   'P 1'
#
loop_
_entity.id
_entity.type
_entity.pdbx_description
1 polymer ?
#
loop_
_entity_poly.entity_id
_entity_poly.type
_entity_poly.pdbx_seq_one_letter_code
_entity_poly.pdbx_strand_id
1 'polypeptide(L)'
;MKSYSRDRLIVKGTLNGRGHYFLLDSGAVCGILSRHLKGLRLSTVKVRIMDASGDTRSCYTSNDFVTIGGRRVAQFVVSDFSDIQHNIREQTGIWIDGIIGLTQMQMLGLKIDFSKMEIT
;
A
#
# COMPACT_ATOMS: atom_id res chain seq x y z
N MET A 1 3.55 -4.91 14.60
CA MET A 1 4.61 -4.06 14.00
C MET A 1 4.42 -2.60 14.44
N LYS A 2 5.47 -1.78 14.50
CA LYS A 2 5.32 -0.35 14.84
C LYS A 2 5.16 0.51 13.58
N SER A 3 4.40 1.59 13.70
CA SER A 3 4.32 2.59 12.64
C SER A 3 5.56 3.50 12.62
N TYR A 4 5.92 3.99 11.45
CA TYR A 4 6.99 4.97 11.22
C TYR A 4 6.52 6.42 11.29
N SER A 5 5.22 6.68 11.47
CA SER A 5 4.67 8.01 11.67
C SER A 5 3.68 7.99 12.84
N ARG A 6 3.52 9.14 13.51
CA ARG A 6 2.50 9.34 14.55
C ARG A 6 1.14 9.73 13.97
N ASP A 7 1.14 10.36 12.79
CA ASP A 7 -0.05 10.94 12.17
C ASP A 7 -0.70 9.99 11.15
N ARG A 8 0.08 9.06 10.60
CA ARG A 8 -0.35 8.08 9.59
C ARG A 8 0.22 6.71 9.91
N LEU A 9 -0.57 5.66 9.73
CA LEU A 9 -0.13 4.27 9.90
C LEU A 9 0.75 3.84 8.72
N ILE A 10 2.04 4.20 8.78
CA ILE A 10 3.05 3.83 7.78
C ILE A 10 3.89 2.67 8.29
N VAL A 11 4.11 1.66 7.46
CA VAL A 11 4.91 0.48 7.78
C VAL A 11 6.02 0.29 6.74
N LYS A 12 7.12 -0.36 7.15
CA LYS A 12 8.20 -0.74 6.24
C LYS A 12 7.99 -2.16 5.75
N GLY A 13 8.23 -2.38 4.47
CA GLY A 13 8.25 -3.71 3.86
C GLY A 13 9.35 -3.82 2.82
N THR A 14 9.43 -4.98 2.18
CA THR A 14 10.32 -5.20 1.04
C THR A 14 9.56 -5.64 -0.19
N LEU A 15 9.98 -5.14 -1.34
CA LEU A 15 9.48 -5.48 -2.66
C LEU A 15 10.70 -5.67 -3.56
N ASN A 16 10.79 -6.80 -4.25
CA ASN A 16 11.94 -7.14 -5.10
C ASN A 16 13.30 -6.95 -4.39
N GLY A 17 13.38 -7.34 -3.11
CA GLY A 17 14.59 -7.23 -2.29
C GLY A 17 14.95 -5.81 -1.82
N ARG A 18 14.15 -4.80 -2.15
CA ARG A 18 14.38 -3.39 -1.77
C ARG A 18 13.41 -2.97 -0.67
N GLY A 19 13.88 -2.09 0.22
CA GLY A 19 13.06 -1.55 1.30
C GLY A 19 12.14 -0.42 0.80
N HIS A 20 10.89 -0.46 1.22
CA HIS A 20 9.83 0.47 0.81
C HIS A 20 8.93 0.82 2.00
N TYR A 21 8.30 1.99 1.94
CA TYR A 21 7.28 2.39 2.91
C TYR A 21 5.88 2.23 2.32
N PHE A 22 4.95 1.77 3.14
CA PHE A 22 3.58 1.55 2.74
C PHE A 22 2.64 2.19 3.74
N LEU A 23 1.61 2.86 3.24
CA LEU A 23 0.49 3.34 4.05
C LEU A 23 -0.49 2.17 4.30
N LEU A 24 -0.93 1.99 5.53
CA LEU A 24 -2.08 1.13 5.84
C LEU A 24 -3.36 1.94 5.65
N ASP A 25 -4.20 1.54 4.70
CA ASP A 25 -5.50 2.17 4.43
C ASP A 25 -6.62 1.12 4.40
N SER A 26 -7.40 1.06 5.48
CA SER A 26 -8.54 0.15 5.56
C SER A 26 -9.71 0.56 4.67
N GLY A 27 -9.72 1.80 4.15
CA GLY A 27 -10.69 2.27 3.16
C GLY A 27 -10.39 1.77 1.75
N ALA A 28 -9.15 1.38 1.48
CA ALA A 28 -8.77 0.75 0.21
C ALA A 28 -9.08 -0.74 0.24
N VAL A 29 -9.99 -1.21 -0.64
CA VAL A 29 -10.33 -2.65 -0.73
C VAL A 29 -9.12 -3.49 -1.16
N CYS A 30 -8.30 -2.97 -2.08
CA CYS A 30 -7.10 -3.62 -2.60
C CYS A 30 -5.86 -2.74 -2.43
N GLY A 31 -4.70 -3.38 -2.32
CA GLY A 31 -3.42 -2.69 -2.23
C GLY A 31 -3.01 -2.08 -3.56
N ILE A 32 -2.29 -0.97 -3.47
CA ILE A 32 -1.84 -0.19 -4.63
C ILE A 32 -0.31 -0.10 -4.58
N LEU A 33 0.36 -0.36 -5.70
CA LEU A 33 1.79 -0.07 -5.89
C LEU A 33 1.94 1.12 -6.83
N SER A 34 2.90 2.00 -6.53
CA SER A 34 3.14 3.17 -7.36
C SER A 34 3.63 2.73 -8.74
N ARG A 35 3.02 3.29 -9.79
CA ARG A 35 3.46 3.05 -11.17
C ARG A 35 4.90 3.51 -11.45
N HIS A 36 5.48 4.33 -10.57
CA HIS A 36 6.84 4.83 -10.68
C HIS A 36 7.88 3.85 -10.10
N LEU A 37 7.45 2.78 -9.45
CA LEU A 37 8.34 1.70 -9.01
C LEU A 37 8.94 0.96 -10.21
N LYS A 38 10.26 0.83 -10.21
CA LYS A 38 10.99 0.11 -11.26
C LYS A 38 10.99 -1.39 -11.00
N GLY A 39 10.85 -2.18 -12.08
CA GLY A 39 10.95 -3.64 -12.02
C GLY A 39 9.69 -4.35 -11.51
N LEU A 40 8.54 -3.69 -11.53
CA LEU A 40 7.26 -4.35 -11.26
C LEU A 40 6.92 -5.36 -12.37
N ARG A 41 6.50 -6.56 -11.98
CA ARG A 41 5.97 -7.59 -12.87
C ARG A 41 4.47 -7.39 -13.03
N LEU A 42 4.09 -6.67 -14.07
CA LEU A 42 2.68 -6.45 -14.41
C LEU A 42 2.06 -7.72 -15.00
N SER A 43 0.80 -7.97 -14.63
CA SER A 43 -0.05 -8.96 -15.28
C SER A 43 -0.75 -8.33 -16.49
N THR A 44 -1.21 -9.17 -17.42
CA THR A 44 -2.09 -8.76 -18.53
C THR A 44 -3.52 -8.44 -18.05
N VAL A 45 -3.87 -8.86 -16.83
CA VAL A 45 -5.18 -8.61 -16.22
C VAL A 45 -5.29 -7.15 -15.79
N LYS A 46 -6.31 -6.48 -16.31
CA LYS A 46 -6.73 -5.14 -15.90
C LYS A 46 -7.97 -5.23 -15.02
N VAL A 47 -8.01 -4.37 -14.01
CA VAL A 47 -9.19 -4.17 -13.16
C VAL A 47 -9.61 -2.71 -13.21
N ARG A 48 -10.87 -2.42 -12.90
CA ARG A 48 -11.31 -1.04 -12.66
C ARG A 48 -11.29 -0.77 -11.17
N ILE A 49 -10.67 0.33 -10.78
CA ILE A 49 -10.73 0.87 -9.43
C ILE A 49 -11.49 2.19 -9.47
N MET A 50 -12.30 2.41 -8.45
CA MET A 50 -12.95 3.68 -8.16
C MET A 50 -12.23 4.30 -6.96
N ASP A 51 -11.87 5.57 -7.03
CA ASP A 51 -11.30 6.27 -5.88
C ASP A 51 -12.37 7.10 -5.14
N ALA A 52 -11.93 7.88 -4.16
CA ALA A 52 -12.81 8.65 -3.31
C ALA A 52 -13.56 9.79 -4.01
N SER A 53 -13.13 10.23 -5.22
CA SER A 53 -13.90 11.23 -6.01
C SER A 53 -15.05 10.58 -6.79
N GLY A 54 -15.10 9.25 -6.85
CA GLY A 54 -15.98 8.50 -7.74
C GLY A 54 -15.40 8.26 -9.12
N ASP A 55 -14.18 8.76 -9.40
CA ASP A 55 -13.52 8.53 -10.68
C ASP A 55 -13.08 7.08 -10.82
N THR A 56 -13.31 6.52 -12.01
CA THR A 56 -12.93 5.14 -12.31
C THR A 56 -11.79 5.10 -13.31
N ARG A 57 -10.84 4.19 -13.08
CA ARG A 57 -9.69 3.99 -13.96
C ARG A 57 -9.34 2.53 -14.10
N SER A 58 -8.81 2.17 -15.27
CA SER A 58 -8.31 0.83 -15.54
C SER A 58 -6.84 0.73 -15.10
N CYS A 59 -6.56 -0.21 -14.21
CA CYS A 59 -5.23 -0.45 -13.65
C CYS A 59 -4.77 -1.87 -13.97
N TYR A 60 -3.48 -2.03 -14.24
CA TYR A 60 -2.86 -3.34 -14.30
C TYR A 60 -2.74 -3.93 -12.90
N THR A 61 -2.86 -5.25 -12.80
CA THR A 61 -2.50 -5.97 -11.58
C THR A 61 -1.00 -6.29 -11.58
N SER A 62 -0.41 -6.46 -10.40
CA SER A 62 0.99 -6.88 -10.22
C SER A 62 1.05 -8.32 -9.71
N ASN A 63 2.00 -9.07 -10.25
CA ASN A 63 2.38 -10.42 -9.81
C ASN A 63 3.47 -10.40 -8.71
N ASP A 64 3.77 -9.22 -8.17
CA ASP A 64 4.76 -9.04 -7.13
C ASP A 64 4.22 -9.30 -5.74
N PHE A 65 5.14 -9.60 -4.85
CA PHE A 65 4.87 -9.83 -3.44
C PHE A 65 5.56 -8.75 -2.63
N VAL A 66 4.79 -8.12 -1.75
CA VAL A 66 5.33 -7.24 -0.71
C VAL A 66 5.52 -8.08 0.54
N THR A 67 6.69 -7.99 1.17
CA THR A 67 6.98 -8.66 2.44
C THR A 67 6.92 -7.64 3.57
N ILE A 68 6.03 -7.83 4.54
CA ILE A 68 5.90 -6.99 5.73
C ILE A 68 5.94 -7.91 6.95
N GLY A 69 6.82 -7.62 7.92
CA GLY A 69 6.95 -8.44 9.12
C GLY A 69 7.25 -9.92 8.83
N GLY A 70 7.99 -10.22 7.77
CA GLY A 70 8.30 -11.60 7.33
C GLY A 70 7.18 -12.32 6.59
N ARG A 71 6.00 -11.71 6.43
CA ARG A 71 4.86 -12.28 5.69
C ARG A 71 4.75 -11.67 4.30
N ARG A 72 4.48 -12.50 3.30
CA ARG A 72 4.29 -12.07 1.91
C ARG A 72 2.80 -11.83 1.64
N VAL A 73 2.49 -10.70 1.03
CA VAL A 73 1.16 -10.38 0.49
C VAL A 73 1.24 -10.10 -1.00
N ALA A 74 0.15 -10.38 -1.70
CA ALA A 74 0.00 -10.25 -3.15
C ALA A 74 -1.26 -9.43 -3.47
N GLN A 75 -1.72 -9.51 -4.72
CA GLN A 75 -2.97 -8.89 -5.21
C GLN A 75 -2.96 -7.36 -5.17
N PHE A 76 -1.90 -6.79 -5.74
CA PHE A 76 -1.77 -5.34 -5.90
C PHE A 76 -2.26 -4.89 -7.27
N VAL A 77 -2.84 -3.70 -7.32
CA VAL A 77 -2.99 -2.94 -8.56
C VAL A 77 -1.85 -1.93 -8.69
N VAL A 78 -1.53 -1.54 -9.91
CA VAL A 78 -0.52 -0.53 -10.20
C VAL A 78 -1.21 0.73 -10.72
N SER A 79 -1.01 1.84 -10.02
CA SER A 79 -1.67 3.10 -10.32
C SER A 79 -0.77 4.30 -10.03
N ASP A 80 -1.14 5.45 -10.60
CA ASP A 80 -0.62 6.74 -10.18
C ASP A 80 -1.40 7.26 -8.97
N PHE A 81 -0.71 7.57 -7.89
CA PHE A 81 -1.30 8.22 -6.73
C PHE A 81 -0.37 9.29 -6.17
N SER A 82 0.35 9.97 -7.08
CA SER A 82 1.36 10.98 -6.72
C SER A 82 0.80 12.04 -5.76
N ASP A 83 -0.45 12.48 -5.93
CA ASP A 83 -1.09 13.46 -5.04
C ASP A 83 -1.17 12.95 -3.58
N ILE A 84 -1.51 11.67 -3.39
CA ILE A 84 -1.51 11.03 -2.06
C ILE A 84 -0.07 10.92 -1.54
N GLN A 85 0.90 10.55 -2.39
CA GLN A 85 2.32 10.46 -1.99
C GLN A 85 2.85 11.82 -1.50
N HIS A 86 2.52 12.90 -2.21
CA HIS A 86 2.89 14.26 -1.83
C HIS A 86 2.25 14.67 -0.51
N ASN A 87 0.92 14.47 -0.35
CA ASN A 87 0.22 14.82 0.88
C ASN A 87 0.76 14.06 2.11
N ILE A 88 1.02 12.76 1.97
CA ILE A 88 1.59 11.94 3.06
C ILE A 88 3.02 12.40 3.38
N ARG A 89 3.82 12.75 2.38
CA ARG A 89 5.18 13.27 2.60
C ARG A 89 5.18 14.62 3.30
N GLU A 90 4.27 15.52 2.95
CA GLU A 90 4.12 16.82 3.63
C GLU A 90 3.75 16.64 5.10
N GLN A 91 2.88 15.68 5.41
CA GLN A 91 2.44 15.41 6.79
C GLN A 91 3.47 14.67 7.63
N THR A 92 4.25 13.76 7.03
CA THR A 92 5.04 12.78 7.79
C THR A 92 6.54 12.81 7.50
N GLY A 93 6.97 13.53 6.46
CA GLY A 93 8.33 13.46 5.92
C GLY A 93 8.64 12.17 5.14
N ILE A 94 7.71 11.21 5.06
CA ILE A 94 7.95 9.88 4.48
C ILE A 94 7.30 9.79 3.09
N TRP A 95 8.07 9.32 2.11
CA TRP A 95 7.55 8.92 0.81
C TRP A 95 7.07 7.47 0.87
N ILE A 96 5.79 7.24 0.57
CA ILE A 96 5.22 5.89 0.46
C ILE A 96 5.31 5.40 -0.98
N ASP A 97 5.63 4.12 -1.16
CA ASP A 97 5.72 3.45 -2.46
C ASP A 97 4.48 2.62 -2.79
N GLY A 98 3.62 2.40 -1.80
CA GLY A 98 2.37 1.69 -1.96
C GLY A 98 1.40 1.89 -0.80
N ILE A 99 0.21 1.36 -1.00
CA ILE A 99 -0.88 1.31 -0.03
C ILE A 99 -1.19 -0.17 0.22
N ILE A 100 -1.23 -0.57 1.50
CA ILE A 100 -1.73 -1.86 1.94
C ILE A 100 -3.21 -1.68 2.22
N GLY A 101 -4.04 -2.25 1.35
CA GLY A 101 -5.48 -2.25 1.50
C GLY A 101 -5.98 -3.36 2.42
N LEU A 102 -7.29 -3.36 2.68
CA LEU A 102 -7.97 -4.29 3.57
C LEU A 102 -7.67 -5.76 3.26
N THR A 103 -7.67 -6.15 1.98
CA THR A 103 -7.37 -7.52 1.55
C THR A 103 -5.98 -7.97 2.02
N GLN A 104 -4.96 -7.12 1.87
CA GLN A 104 -3.60 -7.43 2.31
C GLN A 104 -3.48 -7.38 3.83
N MET A 105 -4.19 -6.48 4.51
CA MET A 105 -4.23 -6.46 5.98
C MET A 105 -4.78 -7.78 6.53
N GLN A 106 -5.84 -8.32 5.92
CA GLN A 106 -6.40 -9.62 6.29
C GLN A 106 -5.41 -10.76 6.05
N MET A 107 -4.70 -10.77 4.91
CA MET A 107 -3.63 -11.75 4.64
C MET A 107 -2.49 -11.68 5.66
N LEU A 108 -2.14 -10.47 6.11
CA LEU A 108 -1.16 -10.24 7.16
C LEU A 108 -1.68 -10.60 8.55
N GLY A 109 -3.00 -10.81 8.71
CA GLY A 109 -3.65 -11.01 10.00
C GLY A 109 -3.57 -9.79 10.90
N LEU A 110 -3.52 -8.58 10.33
CA LEU A 110 -3.37 -7.35 11.10
C LEU A 110 -4.60 -7.07 11.95
N LYS A 111 -4.35 -6.65 13.19
CA LYS A 111 -5.35 -6.02 14.06
C LYS A 111 -4.90 -4.59 14.34
N ILE A 112 -5.78 -3.64 14.07
CA ILE A 112 -5.56 -2.23 14.38
C ILE A 112 -6.22 -1.97 15.74
N ASP A 113 -5.40 -1.66 16.74
CA ASP A 113 -5.88 -1.17 18.04
C ASP A 113 -5.87 0.37 18.01
N PHE A 114 -7.04 0.96 17.74
CA PHE A 114 -7.20 2.41 17.69
C PHE A 114 -7.01 3.09 19.05
N SER A 115 -7.12 2.36 20.18
CA SER A 115 -6.88 2.93 21.51
C SER A 115 -5.39 3.22 21.76
N LYS A 116 -4.51 2.48 21.08
CA LYS A 116 -3.05 2.58 21.23
C LYS A 116 -2.34 3.06 19.97
N MET A 117 -3.04 3.19 18.85
CA MET A 117 -2.47 3.40 17.52
C MET A 117 -1.41 2.34 17.18
N GLU A 118 -1.63 1.10 17.63
CA GLU A 118 -0.73 -0.03 17.45
C GLU A 118 -1.27 -1.01 16.39
N ILE A 119 -0.35 -1.61 15.65
CA ILE A 119 -0.66 -2.64 14.66
C ILE A 119 -0.09 -3.95 15.21
N THR A 120 -0.94 -4.94 15.47
CA THR A 120 -0.49 -6.27 15.93
C THR A 120 -0.54 -7.26 14.78
#